data_AF-A0AAP0CM72-F1
#
_entry.id   AF-A0AAP0CM72-F1
#
_cell.length_a   1.000
_cell.length_b   1.000
_cell.length_c   1.000
_cell.angle_alpha   90.00
_cell.angle_beta   90.00
_cell.angle_gamma   90.00
#
_symmetry.space_group_name_H-M   'P 1'
#
loop_
_entity.id
_entity.type
_entity.pdbx_description
1 polymer ?
#
loop_
_entity_poly.entity_id
_entity_poly.type
_entity_poly.pdbx_seq_one_letter_code
_entity_poly.pdbx_strand_id
1 'polypeptide(L)'
;MMNHHDDMPTSSKIKFELSDDEEIEEEEEESASEDDGETEIQEVLANVTFEELQKARSDGSHVVNKRPKLERKGKRENKNRPMEISSKKPVGRFREVIQAPKKVVRDPRFESLCGTLNVDGFKKRYNFLYENDLPAEKEQLKNQMKKTKDPQALSGLKERVSWIDKQLKSASTKHGDKEILVKHKKKEREAAKQGKQPYYLKKSEIRKQQLVEKFKELKESGKLASFIEKKRRKNAAKDHRFMPYRRSNDNLQET
;
A
#
# COMPACT_ATOMS: atom_id res chain seq x y z
N MET A 1 -10.75 38.14 25.25
CA MET A 1 -11.51 37.36 24.25
C MET A 1 -11.15 37.91 22.89
N MET A 2 -10.21 37.28 22.18
CA MET A 2 -9.76 37.72 20.85
C MET A 2 -10.52 36.94 19.78
N ASN A 3 -11.40 37.62 19.06
CA ASN A 3 -12.19 37.06 17.96
C ASN A 3 -11.28 36.73 16.77
N HIS A 4 -11.12 35.44 16.49
CA HIS A 4 -10.49 34.96 15.25
C HIS A 4 -11.54 35.04 14.14
N HIS A 5 -11.25 35.80 13.08
CA HIS A 5 -12.01 35.79 11.84
C HIS A 5 -11.49 34.65 10.98
N ASP A 6 -12.38 33.72 10.61
CA ASP A 6 -12.11 32.64 9.68
C ASP A 6 -12.22 33.18 8.24
N ASP A 7 -11.08 33.39 7.57
CA ASP A 7 -11.03 33.72 6.14
C ASP A 7 -11.21 32.45 5.29
N MET A 8 -12.40 32.26 4.73
CA MET A 8 -12.69 31.24 3.73
C MET A 8 -12.36 31.76 2.31
N PRO A 9 -11.67 30.99 1.46
CA PRO A 9 -11.34 31.44 0.10
C PRO A 9 -12.57 31.41 -0.81
N THR A 10 -12.98 32.58 -1.29
CA THR A 10 -14.07 32.76 -2.26
C THR A 10 -13.64 32.37 -3.66
N SER A 11 -14.34 31.40 -4.25
CA SER A 11 -14.18 30.93 -5.64
C SER A 11 -14.61 32.02 -6.63
N SER A 12 -13.71 32.44 -7.52
CA SER A 12 -13.97 33.38 -8.60
C SER A 12 -14.86 32.74 -9.67
N LYS A 13 -16.11 33.20 -9.75
CA LYS A 13 -17.14 32.77 -10.68
C LYS A 13 -16.85 33.33 -12.08
N ILE A 14 -16.61 32.45 -13.04
CA ILE A 14 -16.46 32.76 -14.47
C ILE A 14 -17.82 33.25 -15.00
N LYS A 15 -17.85 34.46 -15.56
CA LYS A 15 -19.00 35.00 -16.32
C LYS A 15 -18.95 34.45 -17.73
N PHE A 16 -20.03 33.82 -18.16
CA PHE A 16 -20.28 33.42 -19.55
C PHE A 16 -21.48 34.26 -20.01
N GLU A 17 -21.27 35.10 -21.03
CA GLU A 17 -22.34 35.85 -21.69
C GLU A 17 -22.95 34.93 -22.77
N LEU A 18 -24.25 34.68 -22.67
CA LEU A 18 -25.06 34.03 -23.70
C LEU A 18 -26.22 34.97 -24.02
N SER A 19 -26.29 35.35 -25.28
CA SER A 19 -27.34 36.12 -25.93
C SER A 19 -28.62 35.29 -26.08
N ASP A 20 -29.74 35.93 -25.73
CA ASP A 20 -31.13 35.65 -26.12
C ASP A 20 -31.25 35.34 -27.63
N ASP A 21 -32.03 34.31 -28.01
CA ASP A 21 -33.48 34.41 -28.22
C ASP A 21 -34.04 33.07 -28.75
N GLU A 22 -35.26 32.74 -28.31
CA GLU A 22 -36.03 31.56 -28.68
C GLU A 22 -36.68 31.69 -30.06
N GLU A 23 -36.86 30.57 -30.77
CA GLU A 23 -37.99 30.37 -31.68
C GLU A 23 -38.35 28.86 -31.70
N ILE A 24 -39.58 28.59 -31.26
CA ILE A 24 -40.28 27.30 -31.23
C ILE A 24 -41.32 27.37 -32.35
N GLU A 25 -41.33 26.40 -33.28
CA GLU A 25 -42.49 26.13 -34.11
C GLU A 25 -42.77 24.62 -34.18
N GLU A 26 -44.04 24.29 -33.97
CA GLU A 26 -44.69 22.97 -33.91
C GLU A 26 -45.17 22.53 -35.32
N GLU A 27 -45.90 21.39 -35.36
CA GLU A 27 -46.71 20.83 -36.46
C GLU A 27 -45.99 19.79 -37.37
N GLU A 28 -46.57 18.66 -37.81
CA GLU A 28 -47.86 17.99 -37.59
C GLU A 28 -47.73 16.50 -38.02
N GLU A 29 -48.71 15.70 -37.63
CA GLU A 29 -48.89 14.24 -37.79
C GLU A 29 -49.07 13.74 -39.24
N GLU A 30 -48.78 12.45 -39.50
CA GLU A 30 -49.62 11.63 -40.38
C GLU A 30 -49.63 10.14 -39.95
N SER A 31 -50.82 9.65 -39.63
CA SER A 31 -51.16 8.23 -39.45
C SER A 31 -51.93 7.73 -40.68
N ALA A 32 -51.57 6.56 -41.20
CA ALA A 32 -52.24 5.94 -42.35
C ALA A 32 -52.86 4.58 -41.98
N SER A 33 -54.19 4.54 -42.03
CA SER A 33 -55.13 3.47 -42.45
C SER A 33 -55.06 2.07 -41.84
N GLU A 34 -56.19 1.65 -41.22
CA GLU A 34 -56.80 0.31 -41.33
C GLU A 34 -58.23 0.35 -40.73
N ASP A 35 -59.18 0.84 -41.54
CA ASP A 35 -60.62 1.05 -41.23
C ASP A 35 -61.43 -0.27 -41.17
N ASP A 36 -60.81 -1.41 -41.48
CA ASP A 36 -61.51 -2.70 -41.54
C ASP A 36 -61.78 -3.32 -40.16
N GLY A 37 -60.99 -2.97 -39.14
CA GLY A 37 -61.08 -3.58 -37.81
C GLY A 37 -62.16 -2.98 -36.90
N GLU A 38 -62.56 -1.73 -37.13
CA GLU A 38 -63.51 -1.05 -36.24
C GLU A 38 -64.92 -1.65 -36.35
N THR A 39 -65.32 -2.05 -37.57
CA THR A 39 -66.62 -2.67 -37.83
C THR A 39 -66.74 -4.05 -37.18
N GLU A 40 -65.71 -4.89 -37.28
CA GLU A 40 -65.67 -6.21 -36.63
C GLU A 40 -65.71 -6.10 -35.10
N ILE A 41 -65.00 -5.12 -34.53
CA ILE A 41 -65.02 -4.88 -33.08
C ILE A 41 -66.42 -4.45 -32.63
N GLN A 42 -67.13 -3.66 -33.42
CA GLN A 42 -68.48 -3.19 -33.09
C GLN A 42 -69.51 -4.32 -33.08
N GLU A 43 -69.44 -5.25 -34.04
CA GLU A 43 -70.29 -6.45 -34.06
C GLU A 43 -70.01 -7.39 -32.89
N VAL A 44 -68.73 -7.58 -32.53
CA VAL A 44 -68.34 -8.40 -31.38
C VAL A 44 -68.84 -7.79 -30.08
N LEU A 45 -68.74 -6.47 -29.91
CA LEU A 45 -69.22 -5.75 -28.72
C LEU A 45 -70.75 -5.82 -28.56
N ALA A 46 -71.49 -5.81 -29.67
CA ALA A 46 -72.95 -5.94 -29.63
C ALA A 46 -73.42 -7.30 -29.08
N ASN A 47 -72.59 -8.34 -29.20
CA ASN A 47 -72.88 -9.70 -28.74
C ASN A 47 -72.45 -9.97 -27.28
N VAL A 48 -71.72 -9.06 -26.63
CA VAL A 48 -71.29 -9.25 -25.23
C VAL A 48 -72.44 -8.91 -24.29
N THR A 49 -72.80 -9.87 -23.44
CA THR A 49 -73.88 -9.67 -22.47
C THR A 49 -73.45 -8.75 -21.31
N PHE A 50 -74.40 -8.04 -20.72
CA PHE A 50 -74.12 -7.12 -19.60
C PHE A 50 -73.44 -7.81 -18.40
N GLU A 51 -73.77 -9.07 -18.15
CA GLU A 51 -73.18 -9.88 -17.08
C GLU A 51 -71.68 -10.13 -17.31
N GLU A 52 -71.27 -10.43 -18.54
CA GLU A 52 -69.85 -10.60 -18.90
C GLU A 52 -69.06 -9.30 -18.74
N LEU A 53 -69.65 -8.16 -19.10
CA LEU A 53 -69.03 -6.84 -18.90
C LEU A 53 -68.83 -6.53 -17.42
N GLN A 54 -69.82 -6.85 -16.58
CA GLN A 54 -69.73 -6.63 -15.13
C GLN A 54 -68.67 -7.55 -14.50
N LYS A 55 -68.56 -8.80 -14.97
CA LYS A 55 -67.53 -9.75 -14.55
C LYS A 55 -66.13 -9.29 -14.94
N ALA A 56 -65.92 -8.86 -16.19
CA ALA A 56 -64.64 -8.34 -16.66
C ALA A 56 -64.18 -7.08 -15.88
N ARG A 57 -65.12 -6.21 -15.50
CA ARG A 57 -64.85 -5.06 -14.61
C ARG A 57 -64.48 -5.50 -13.18
N SER A 58 -65.11 -6.56 -12.67
CA SER A 58 -64.87 -7.05 -11.31
C SER A 58 -63.50 -7.71 -11.13
N ASP A 59 -62.92 -8.25 -12.19
CA ASP A 59 -61.63 -8.94 -12.15
C ASP A 59 -60.44 -7.99 -11.87
N GLY A 60 -60.65 -6.67 -11.91
CA GLY A 60 -59.63 -5.67 -11.55
C GLY A 60 -58.37 -5.72 -12.41
N SER A 61 -58.39 -6.44 -13.53
CA SER A 61 -57.24 -6.64 -14.41
C SER A 61 -56.93 -5.40 -15.26
N HIS A 62 -57.93 -4.53 -15.48
CA HIS A 62 -57.79 -3.30 -16.26
C HIS A 62 -57.15 -2.13 -15.47
N VAL A 63 -57.20 -2.13 -14.13
CA VAL A 63 -56.62 -1.03 -13.33
C VAL A 63 -55.08 -1.07 -13.27
N VAL A 64 -54.46 -2.15 -13.72
CA VAL A 64 -53.00 -2.30 -13.70
C VAL A 64 -52.47 -2.08 -15.10
N ASN A 65 -52.05 -0.85 -15.41
CA ASN A 65 -51.25 -0.55 -16.59
C ASN A 65 -49.98 -1.44 -16.55
N LYS A 66 -50.01 -2.57 -17.26
CA LYS A 66 -48.83 -3.44 -17.41
C LYS A 66 -47.82 -2.68 -18.24
N ARG A 67 -46.89 -2.00 -17.57
CA ARG A 67 -45.73 -1.41 -18.25
C ARG A 67 -45.04 -2.51 -19.06
N PRO A 68 -44.74 -2.29 -20.35
CA PRO A 68 -44.03 -3.27 -21.14
C PRO A 68 -42.73 -3.63 -20.41
N LYS A 69 -42.45 -4.93 -20.28
CA LYS A 69 -41.19 -5.44 -19.74
C LYS A 69 -40.08 -4.93 -20.64
N LEU A 70 -39.47 -3.80 -20.28
CA LEU A 70 -38.25 -3.34 -20.92
C LEU A 70 -37.19 -4.42 -20.69
N GLU A 71 -36.82 -5.09 -21.79
CA GLU A 71 -35.67 -5.98 -21.90
C GLU A 71 -34.50 -5.39 -21.10
N ARG A 72 -34.11 -6.09 -20.02
CA ARG A 72 -32.99 -5.65 -19.18
C ARG A 72 -31.73 -5.81 -20.03
N LYS A 73 -31.18 -4.70 -20.54
CA LYS A 73 -29.92 -4.72 -21.32
C LYS A 73 -28.85 -5.56 -20.59
N GLY A 74 -28.18 -6.39 -21.40
CA GLY A 74 -27.48 -7.62 -21.01
C GLY A 74 -26.46 -7.51 -19.88
N LYS A 75 -26.23 -8.66 -19.24
CA LYS A 75 -25.15 -8.84 -18.27
C LYS A 75 -23.80 -8.66 -18.98
N ARG A 76 -22.78 -8.24 -18.22
CA ARG A 76 -21.39 -8.21 -18.69
C ARG A 76 -20.97 -9.63 -19.11
N GLU A 77 -20.28 -9.74 -20.24
CA GLU A 77 -19.73 -11.03 -20.71
C GLU A 77 -18.63 -11.58 -19.78
N ASN A 78 -17.85 -10.72 -19.11
CA ASN A 78 -16.83 -11.12 -18.13
C ASN A 78 -16.81 -10.13 -16.96
N LYS A 79 -16.43 -10.60 -15.77
CA LYS A 79 -16.38 -9.80 -14.52
C LYS A 79 -15.44 -8.60 -14.60
N ASN A 80 -14.40 -8.68 -15.44
CA ASN A 80 -13.38 -7.64 -15.59
C ASN A 80 -13.66 -6.66 -16.75
N ARG A 81 -14.79 -6.78 -17.45
CA ARG A 81 -15.16 -5.89 -18.56
C ARG A 81 -15.98 -4.69 -18.05
N PRO A 82 -15.66 -3.44 -18.43
CA PRO A 82 -16.51 -2.29 -18.14
C PRO A 82 -17.86 -2.43 -18.86
N MET A 83 -18.91 -1.86 -18.29
CA MET A 83 -20.25 -1.85 -18.88
C MET A 83 -20.68 -0.42 -19.13
N GLU A 84 -21.08 -0.14 -20.36
CA GLU A 84 -21.64 1.16 -20.74
C GLU A 84 -23.03 1.31 -20.12
N ILE A 85 -23.27 2.46 -19.48
CA ILE A 85 -24.53 2.82 -18.83
C ILE A 85 -24.91 4.20 -19.34
N SER A 86 -26.19 4.42 -19.65
CA SER A 86 -26.69 5.73 -20.06
C SER A 86 -26.51 6.77 -18.96
N SER A 87 -26.01 7.95 -19.32
CA SER A 87 -25.89 9.13 -18.45
C SER A 87 -27.22 9.62 -17.88
N LYS A 88 -28.34 9.24 -18.51
CA LYS A 88 -29.71 9.56 -18.04
C LYS A 88 -30.15 8.71 -16.84
N LYS A 89 -29.40 7.65 -16.48
CA LYS A 89 -29.72 6.83 -15.31
C LYS A 89 -29.19 7.50 -14.04
N PRO A 90 -30.07 7.89 -13.10
CA PRO A 90 -29.62 8.48 -11.84
C PRO A 90 -28.82 7.46 -11.03
N VAL A 91 -27.78 7.93 -10.36
CA VAL A 91 -27.00 7.10 -9.43
C VAL A 91 -27.86 6.74 -8.22
N GLY A 92 -27.78 5.49 -7.75
CA GLY A 92 -28.47 5.07 -6.54
C GLY A 92 -27.97 5.83 -5.30
N ARG A 93 -28.82 5.98 -4.28
CA ARG A 93 -28.41 6.54 -2.98
C ARG A 93 -27.37 5.63 -2.33
N PHE A 94 -26.36 6.22 -1.70
CA PHE A 94 -25.44 5.47 -0.84
C PHE A 94 -26.24 4.81 0.28
N ARG A 95 -26.08 3.50 0.45
CA ARG A 95 -26.68 2.79 1.57
C ARG A 95 -25.97 3.23 2.84
N GLU A 96 -26.71 3.70 3.83
CA GLU A 96 -26.17 3.92 5.16
C GLU A 96 -25.82 2.56 5.77
N VAL A 97 -24.53 2.21 5.74
CA VAL A 97 -24.01 1.03 6.40
C VAL A 97 -23.95 1.35 7.90
N ILE A 98 -25.01 1.01 8.64
CA ILE A 98 -24.99 1.07 10.10
C ILE A 98 -23.94 0.05 10.57
N GLN A 99 -22.81 0.55 11.08
CA GLN A 99 -21.78 -0.32 11.62
C GLN A 99 -22.27 -0.92 12.94
N ALA A 100 -22.79 -2.14 12.90
CA ALA A 100 -23.04 -2.90 14.11
C ALA A 100 -21.72 -3.10 14.88
N PRO A 101 -21.71 -2.99 16.21
CA PRO A 101 -20.49 -3.17 17.00
C PRO A 101 -19.95 -4.57 16.79
N LYS A 102 -18.83 -4.67 16.07
CA LYS A 102 -18.14 -5.93 15.83
C LYS A 102 -17.37 -6.32 17.08
N LYS A 103 -17.54 -7.56 17.55
CA LYS A 103 -16.69 -8.13 18.62
C LYS A 103 -15.28 -8.34 18.06
N VAL A 104 -14.37 -7.39 18.34
CA VAL A 104 -12.95 -7.52 17.98
C VAL A 104 -12.27 -8.30 19.10
N VAL A 105 -11.69 -9.46 18.77
CA VAL A 105 -10.82 -10.19 19.70
C VAL A 105 -9.57 -9.34 19.92
N ARG A 106 -9.38 -8.89 21.16
CA ARG A 106 -8.24 -8.05 21.56
C ARG A 106 -7.11 -8.98 21.99
N ASP A 107 -6.09 -9.09 21.15
CA ASP A 107 -4.84 -9.75 21.52
C ASP A 107 -3.93 -8.70 22.15
N PRO A 108 -3.50 -8.87 23.41
CA PRO A 108 -2.66 -7.88 24.11
C PRO A 108 -1.34 -7.61 23.39
N ARG A 109 -0.85 -8.52 22.53
CA ARG A 109 0.35 -8.30 21.72
C ARG A 109 0.11 -7.31 20.58
N PHE A 110 -1.13 -7.21 20.11
CA PHE A 110 -1.53 -6.42 18.96
C PHE A 110 -2.49 -5.27 19.33
N GLU A 111 -2.75 -5.08 20.62
CA GLU A 111 -3.63 -4.03 21.13
C GLU A 111 -2.88 -2.70 21.20
N SER A 112 -3.49 -1.62 20.69
CA SER A 112 -2.89 -0.28 20.70
C SER A 112 -2.64 0.27 22.11
N LEU A 113 -3.35 -0.25 23.12
CA LEU A 113 -3.22 0.12 24.53
C LEU A 113 -1.97 -0.48 25.20
N CYS A 114 -1.35 -1.51 24.62
CA CYS A 114 -0.17 -2.21 25.15
C CYS A 114 1.13 -1.37 25.11
N GLY A 115 1.09 -0.18 24.49
CA GLY A 115 2.25 0.72 24.38
C GLY A 115 3.22 0.34 23.27
N THR A 116 4.34 1.07 23.18
CA THR A 116 5.34 0.88 22.11
C THR A 116 6.60 0.19 22.61
N LEU A 117 7.27 -0.58 21.73
CA LEU A 117 8.50 -1.29 22.08
C LEU A 117 9.64 -0.32 22.35
N ASN A 118 10.08 -0.24 23.61
CA ASN A 118 11.31 0.44 23.97
C ASN A 118 12.52 -0.47 23.70
N VAL A 119 13.13 -0.33 22.52
CA VAL A 119 14.28 -1.13 22.08
C VAL A 119 15.48 -0.99 23.03
N ASP A 120 15.71 0.21 23.57
CA ASP A 120 16.85 0.45 24.46
C ASP A 120 16.63 -0.18 25.84
N GLY A 121 15.42 -0.06 26.39
CA GLY A 121 15.04 -0.69 27.65
C GLY A 121 15.06 -2.22 27.54
N PHE A 122 14.52 -2.78 26.46
CA PHE A 122 14.60 -4.20 26.17
C PHE A 122 16.05 -4.68 26.13
N LYS A 123 16.91 -3.98 25.38
CA LYS A 123 18.32 -4.38 25.24
C LYS A 123 19.08 -4.36 26.56
N LYS A 124 18.81 -3.38 27.43
CA LYS A 124 19.40 -3.33 28.77
C LYS A 124 18.94 -4.49 29.66
N ARG A 125 17.63 -4.78 29.66
CA ARG A 125 17.05 -5.87 30.48
C ARG A 125 17.56 -7.25 30.05
N TYR A 126 17.74 -7.45 28.75
CA TYR A 126 18.19 -8.71 28.16
C TYR A 126 19.68 -8.69 27.76
N ASN A 127 20.49 -7.84 28.40
CA ASN A 127 21.91 -7.72 28.06
C ASN A 127 22.69 -9.00 28.37
N PHE A 128 22.29 -9.73 29.41
CA PHE A 128 22.88 -11.00 29.82
C PHE A 128 22.90 -12.06 28.69
N LEU A 129 21.93 -12.02 27.77
CA LEU A 129 21.92 -12.90 26.59
C LEU A 129 23.15 -12.66 25.71
N TYR A 130 23.55 -11.40 25.53
CA TYR A 130 24.64 -11.03 24.64
C TYR A 130 26.00 -11.12 25.30
N GLU A 131 26.07 -10.86 26.62
CA GLU A 131 27.32 -10.89 27.39
C GLU A 131 27.71 -12.29 27.85
N ASN A 132 26.73 -13.11 28.30
CA ASN A 132 27.01 -14.38 28.96
C ASN A 132 26.46 -15.57 28.17
N ASP A 133 25.15 -15.62 27.93
CA ASP A 133 24.49 -16.86 27.47
C ASP A 133 24.87 -17.23 26.03
N LEU A 134 24.82 -16.28 25.08
CA LEU A 134 25.16 -16.54 23.69
C LEU A 134 26.65 -16.90 23.49
N PRO A 135 27.62 -16.21 24.13
CA PRO A 135 29.01 -16.64 24.11
C PRO A 135 29.21 -18.03 24.72
N ALA A 136 28.60 -18.33 25.86
CA ALA A 136 28.69 -19.64 26.51
C ALA A 136 28.09 -20.75 25.62
N GLU A 137 26.91 -20.53 25.04
CA GLU A 137 26.29 -21.45 24.10
C GLU A 137 27.18 -21.69 22.88
N LYS A 138 27.80 -20.64 22.34
CA LYS A 138 28.74 -20.75 21.22
C LYS A 138 29.94 -21.64 21.57
N GLU A 139 30.48 -21.54 22.78
CA GLU A 139 31.58 -22.38 23.23
C GLU A 139 31.15 -23.84 23.41
N GLN A 140 29.97 -24.07 23.99
CA GLN A 140 29.38 -25.41 24.12
C GLN A 140 29.17 -26.05 22.74
N LEU A 141 28.61 -25.32 21.78
CA LEU A 141 28.41 -25.80 20.41
C LEU A 141 29.74 -26.11 19.72
N LYS A 142 30.77 -25.28 19.91
CA LYS A 142 32.12 -25.58 19.41
C LYS A 142 32.70 -26.86 20.03
N ASN A 143 32.45 -27.11 21.30
CA ASN A 143 32.88 -28.33 21.97
C ASN A 143 32.10 -29.55 21.47
N GLN A 144 30.80 -29.41 21.19
CA GLN A 144 29.99 -30.45 20.55
C GLN A 144 30.49 -30.76 19.15
N MET A 145 30.81 -29.73 18.34
CA MET A 145 31.36 -29.89 16.99
C MET A 145 32.66 -30.70 16.97
N LYS A 146 33.50 -30.61 18.01
CA LYS A 146 34.73 -31.41 18.13
C LYS A 146 34.44 -32.90 18.42
N LYS A 147 33.30 -33.21 19.04
CA LYS A 147 32.93 -34.56 19.47
C LYS A 147 32.07 -35.30 18.43
N THR A 148 31.18 -34.58 17.76
CA THR A 148 30.29 -35.15 16.74
C THR A 148 31.04 -35.49 15.46
N LYS A 149 30.81 -36.70 14.94
CA LYS A 149 31.35 -37.17 13.65
C LYS A 149 30.33 -37.09 12.51
N ASP A 150 29.04 -37.11 12.84
CA ASP A 150 27.97 -37.13 11.84
C ASP A 150 27.92 -35.83 11.03
N PRO A 151 27.93 -35.89 9.69
CA PRO A 151 28.05 -34.70 8.85
C PRO A 151 26.82 -33.79 8.92
N GLN A 152 25.61 -34.37 9.05
CA GLN A 152 24.36 -33.60 9.19
C GLN A 152 24.23 -32.92 10.56
N ALA A 153 24.67 -33.58 11.63
CA ALA A 153 24.71 -32.94 12.95
C ALA A 153 25.74 -31.80 12.96
N LEU A 154 26.90 -31.99 12.31
CA LEU A 154 27.93 -30.98 12.17
C LEU A 154 27.47 -29.76 11.38
N SER A 155 26.69 -29.91 10.30
CA SER A 155 26.12 -28.78 9.57
C SER A 155 25.16 -27.99 10.44
N GLY A 156 24.24 -28.66 11.16
CA GLY A 156 23.31 -28.00 12.08
C GLY A 156 24.02 -27.20 13.19
N LEU A 157 25.07 -27.77 13.79
CA LEU A 157 25.88 -27.08 14.80
C LEU A 157 26.61 -25.85 14.20
N LYS A 158 27.16 -25.96 12.99
CA LYS A 158 27.80 -24.83 12.30
C LYS A 158 26.81 -23.71 11.99
N GLU A 159 25.60 -24.07 11.55
CA GLU A 159 24.53 -23.10 11.28
C GLU A 159 24.12 -22.36 12.54
N ARG A 160 23.97 -23.07 13.66
CA ARG A 160 23.68 -22.49 14.97
C ARG A 160 24.77 -21.51 15.41
N VAL A 161 26.05 -21.90 15.31
CA VAL A 161 27.19 -21.01 15.62
C VAL A 161 27.18 -19.77 14.71
N SER A 162 26.92 -19.95 13.40
CA SER A 162 26.82 -18.84 12.45
C SER A 162 25.69 -17.88 12.81
N TRP A 163 24.55 -18.41 13.26
CA TRP A 163 23.43 -17.60 13.74
C TRP A 163 23.82 -16.77 14.96
N ILE A 164 24.51 -17.37 15.93
CA ILE A 164 24.97 -16.65 17.13
C ILE A 164 25.96 -15.54 16.74
N ASP A 165 26.89 -15.83 15.84
CA ASP A 165 27.84 -14.84 15.32
C ASP A 165 27.15 -13.67 14.60
N LYS A 166 26.11 -13.96 13.80
CA LYS A 166 25.30 -12.93 13.15
C LYS A 166 24.59 -12.06 14.19
N GLN A 167 24.05 -12.68 15.24
CA GLN A 167 23.32 -11.99 16.30
C GLN A 167 24.25 -11.02 17.04
N LEU A 168 25.42 -11.48 17.48
CA LEU A 168 26.45 -10.66 18.14
C LEU A 168 26.97 -9.54 17.24
N LYS A 169 27.23 -9.82 15.95
CA LYS A 169 27.74 -8.84 14.99
C LYS A 169 26.71 -7.76 14.62
N SER A 170 25.43 -8.11 14.57
CA SER A 170 24.36 -7.14 14.31
C SER A 170 24.18 -6.16 15.48
N ALA A 171 24.49 -6.60 16.69
CA ALA A 171 24.46 -5.76 17.87
C ALA A 171 25.59 -4.71 17.80
N SER A 172 26.83 -5.13 17.52
CA SER A 172 28.01 -4.24 17.54
C SER A 172 27.92 -3.09 16.54
N THR A 173 27.43 -3.32 15.32
CA THR A 173 27.30 -2.25 14.32
C THR A 173 26.30 -1.17 14.74
N LYS A 174 25.19 -1.56 15.37
CA LYS A 174 24.19 -0.60 15.90
C LYS A 174 24.68 0.14 17.15
N HIS A 175 25.70 -0.37 17.85
CA HIS A 175 26.29 0.28 19.01
C HIS A 175 27.17 1.47 18.61
N GLY A 176 27.98 1.36 17.55
CA GLY A 176 28.86 2.44 17.11
C GLY A 176 28.13 3.76 16.86
N ASP A 177 27.02 3.73 16.13
CA ASP A 177 26.17 4.90 15.86
C ASP A 177 25.67 5.58 17.14
N LYS A 178 25.22 4.76 18.09
CA LYS A 178 24.70 5.22 19.37
C LYS A 178 25.82 5.79 20.23
N GLU A 179 26.99 5.17 20.25
CA GLU A 179 28.16 5.66 20.99
C GLU A 179 28.63 7.00 20.46
N ILE A 180 28.71 7.18 19.14
CA ILE A 180 29.05 8.46 18.52
C ILE A 180 28.05 9.54 18.95
N LEU A 181 26.75 9.24 18.89
CA LEU A 181 25.69 10.16 19.32
C LEU A 181 25.79 10.50 20.81
N VAL A 182 26.06 9.51 21.66
CA VAL A 182 26.20 9.71 23.12
C VAL A 182 27.43 10.57 23.42
N LYS A 183 28.58 10.26 22.81
CA LYS A 183 29.82 11.05 22.92
C LYS A 183 29.58 12.49 22.48
N HIS A 184 28.87 12.70 21.36
CA HIS A 184 28.53 14.04 20.87
C HIS A 184 27.60 14.77 21.84
N LYS A 185 26.49 14.15 22.25
CA LYS A 185 25.56 14.74 23.23
C LYS A 185 26.26 15.12 24.54
N LYS A 186 27.24 14.34 24.98
CA LYS A 186 28.04 14.67 26.17
C LYS A 186 28.86 15.94 25.95
N LYS A 187 29.59 16.04 24.84
CA LYS A 187 30.39 17.23 24.48
C LYS A 187 29.53 18.47 24.35
N GLU A 188 28.39 18.37 23.66
CA GLU A 188 27.47 19.50 23.49
C GLU A 188 26.84 19.94 24.80
N ARG A 189 26.55 18.99 25.72
CA ARG A 189 26.08 19.33 27.06
C ARG A 189 27.14 20.10 27.85
N GLU A 190 28.41 19.75 27.72
CA GLU A 190 29.52 20.47 28.36
C GLU A 190 29.71 21.86 27.75
N ALA A 191 29.65 21.99 26.42
CA ALA A 191 29.70 23.28 25.73
C ALA A 191 28.51 24.19 26.06
N ALA A 192 27.31 23.61 26.19
CA ALA A 192 26.09 24.32 26.58
C ALA A 192 26.17 24.84 28.01
N LYS A 193 26.76 24.07 28.94
CA LYS A 193 27.06 24.54 30.30
C LYS A 193 28.01 25.74 30.31
N GLN A 194 28.90 25.85 29.33
CA GLN A 194 29.78 27.00 29.12
C GLN A 194 29.09 28.17 28.39
N GLY A 195 27.79 28.06 28.07
CA GLY A 195 27.00 29.11 27.41
C GLY A 195 27.03 29.08 25.88
N LYS A 196 27.68 28.08 25.25
CA LYS A 196 27.66 27.92 23.78
C LYS A 196 26.32 27.33 23.34
N GLN A 197 25.89 27.64 22.11
CA GLN A 197 24.68 27.03 21.57
C GLN A 197 24.90 25.54 21.25
N PRO A 198 24.00 24.63 21.69
CA PRO A 198 24.11 23.21 21.39
C PRO A 198 23.99 22.95 19.89
N TYR A 199 24.95 22.22 19.33
CA TYR A 199 24.90 21.72 17.96
C TYR A 199 24.35 20.29 17.93
N TYR A 200 23.67 19.90 16.85
CA TYR A 200 23.19 18.52 16.66
C TYR A 200 23.74 17.98 15.34
N LEU A 201 24.47 16.86 15.40
CA LEU A 201 25.06 16.25 14.21
C LEU A 201 24.00 15.87 13.18
N LYS A 202 24.28 16.20 11.92
CA LYS A 202 23.50 15.69 10.80
C LYS A 202 23.75 14.20 10.61
N LYS A 203 22.77 13.48 10.05
CA LYS A 203 22.89 12.05 9.72
C LYS A 203 24.08 11.74 8.78
N SER A 204 24.49 12.70 7.95
CA SER A 204 25.66 12.58 7.08
C SER A 204 26.98 12.64 7.86
N GLU A 205 27.05 13.49 8.88
CA GLU A 205 28.23 13.67 9.74
C GLU A 205 28.45 12.45 10.64
N ILE A 206 27.37 11.90 11.19
CA ILE A 206 27.40 10.64 11.94
C ILE A 206 28.00 9.52 11.09
N ARG A 207 27.53 9.37 9.84
CA ARG A 207 28.08 8.39 8.89
C ARG A 207 29.55 8.63 8.56
N LYS A 208 30.00 9.88 8.44
CA LYS A 208 31.42 10.21 8.24
C LYS A 208 32.26 9.78 9.45
N GLN A 209 31.80 10.08 10.67
CA GLN A 209 32.49 9.70 11.90
C GLN A 209 32.62 8.17 12.03
N GLN A 210 31.55 7.41 11.77
CA GLN A 210 31.60 5.95 11.72
C GLN A 210 32.62 5.43 10.69
N LEU A 211 32.67 6.06 9.52
CA LEU A 211 33.59 5.65 8.46
C LEU A 211 35.05 5.88 8.86
N VAL A 212 35.32 6.98 9.59
CA VAL A 212 36.64 7.29 10.15
C VAL A 212 37.03 6.29 11.24
N GLU A 213 36.13 5.97 12.18
CA GLU A 213 36.37 4.96 13.22
C GLU A 213 36.67 3.59 12.60
N LYS A 214 35.84 3.15 11.66
CA LYS A 214 36.05 1.91 10.91
C LYS A 214 37.37 1.89 10.13
N PHE A 215 37.79 3.02 9.58
CA PHE A 215 39.07 3.13 8.89
C PHE A 215 40.24 2.94 9.87
N LYS A 216 40.16 3.53 11.06
CA LYS A 216 41.17 3.36 12.12
C LYS A 216 41.25 1.91 12.57
N GLU A 217 40.11 1.28 12.87
CA GLU A 217 40.05 -0.14 13.23
C GLU A 217 40.69 -1.04 12.16
N LEU A 218 40.40 -0.80 10.87
CA LEU A 218 40.97 -1.59 9.77
C LEU A 218 42.46 -1.34 9.56
N LYS A 219 42.93 -0.11 9.85
CA LYS A 219 44.34 0.26 9.79
C LYS A 219 45.11 -0.44 10.91
N GLU A 220 44.59 -0.39 12.13
CA GLU A 220 45.13 -1.09 13.30
C GLU A 220 45.14 -2.60 13.09
N SER A 221 44.09 -3.16 12.51
CA SER A 221 44.01 -4.59 12.22
C SER A 221 44.85 -5.05 11.01
N GLY A 222 45.53 -4.14 10.30
CA GLY A 222 46.28 -4.43 9.07
C GLY A 222 45.45 -4.87 7.86
N LYS A 223 44.11 -4.80 7.92
CA LYS A 223 43.20 -5.32 6.87
C LYS A 223 42.75 -4.24 5.88
N LEU A 224 43.24 -3.01 6.04
CA LEU A 224 42.84 -1.86 5.25
C LEU A 224 43.08 -2.05 3.74
N ALA A 225 44.26 -2.54 3.34
CA ALA A 225 44.60 -2.74 1.93
C ALA A 225 43.62 -3.70 1.23
N SER A 226 43.38 -4.87 1.84
CA SER A 226 42.42 -5.86 1.32
C SER A 226 40.99 -5.29 1.28
N PHE A 227 40.60 -4.48 2.25
CA PHE A 227 39.29 -3.83 2.25
C PHE A 227 39.14 -2.84 1.09
N ILE A 228 40.16 -2.02 0.84
CA ILE A 228 40.19 -1.06 -0.28
C ILE A 228 40.15 -1.81 -1.61
N GLU A 229 40.95 -2.86 -1.77
CA GLU A 229 40.97 -3.70 -2.97
C GLU A 229 39.59 -4.31 -3.25
N LYS A 230 38.96 -4.94 -2.25
CA LYS A 230 37.61 -5.48 -2.37
C LYS A 230 36.58 -4.41 -2.71
N LYS A 231 36.75 -3.19 -2.18
CA LYS A 231 35.86 -2.06 -2.49
C LYS A 231 36.06 -1.58 -3.93
N ARG A 232 37.30 -1.48 -4.40
CA ARG A 232 37.65 -1.17 -5.81
C ARG A 232 37.03 -2.19 -6.76
N ARG A 233 37.21 -3.49 -6.50
CA ARG A 233 36.62 -4.57 -7.31
C ARG A 233 35.09 -4.48 -7.37
N LYS A 234 34.43 -4.22 -6.22
CA LYS A 234 32.96 -4.06 -6.18
C LYS A 234 32.47 -2.82 -6.92
N ASN A 235 33.19 -1.71 -6.87
CA ASN A 235 32.84 -0.50 -7.62
C ASN A 235 33.03 -0.73 -9.12
N ALA A 236 34.18 -1.27 -9.54
CA ALA A 236 34.44 -1.61 -10.94
C ALA A 236 33.37 -2.56 -11.51
N ALA A 237 32.96 -3.59 -10.78
CA ALA A 237 31.89 -4.49 -11.20
C ALA A 237 30.51 -3.79 -11.35
N LYS A 238 30.23 -2.76 -10.54
CA LYS A 238 29.02 -1.95 -10.67
C LYS A 238 29.09 -1.05 -11.90
N ASP A 239 30.24 -0.45 -12.15
CA ASP A 239 30.46 0.41 -13.31
C ASP A 239 30.34 -0.42 -14.60
N HIS A 240 30.85 -1.66 -14.57
CA HIS A 240 30.74 -2.62 -15.68
C HIS A 240 29.28 -3.06 -15.98
N ARG A 241 28.35 -2.92 -15.03
CA ARG A 241 26.92 -3.20 -15.28
C ARG A 241 26.30 -2.23 -16.30
N PHE A 242 26.80 -1.00 -16.34
CA PHE A 242 26.30 0.06 -17.23
C PHE A 242 27.20 0.27 -18.46
N MET A 243 28.29 -0.50 -18.57
CA MET A 243 29.11 -0.49 -19.77
C MET A 243 28.47 -1.36 -20.85
N PRO A 244 28.32 -0.86 -22.08
CA PRO A 244 27.83 -1.67 -23.19
C PRO A 244 28.81 -2.82 -23.44
N TYR A 245 28.30 -4.06 -23.45
CA TYR A 245 29.09 -5.20 -23.86
C TYR A 245 29.47 -5.05 -25.34
N ARG A 246 30.75 -5.27 -25.67
CA ARG A 246 31.16 -5.43 -27.07
C ARG A 246 30.35 -6.59 -27.65
N ARG A 247 29.63 -6.34 -28.75
CA ARG A 247 29.02 -7.39 -29.57
C ARG A 247 30.14 -8.35 -29.99
N SER A 248 29.96 -9.64 -29.75
CA SER A 248 30.83 -10.69 -30.30
C SER A 248 30.77 -10.60 -31.83
N ASN A 249 31.89 -10.31 -32.49
CA ASN A 249 32.02 -10.41 -33.94
C ASN A 249 32.30 -11.88 -34.31
N ASP A 250 31.32 -12.76 -34.14
CA ASP A 250 31.43 -14.18 -34.54
C ASP A 250 31.01 -14.40 -36.01
N ASN A 251 31.41 -13.52 -36.94
CA ASN A 251 31.01 -13.64 -38.35
C ASN A 251 32.09 -13.24 -39.36
N LEU A 252 33.36 -13.57 -39.09
CA LEU A 252 34.49 -13.25 -39.98
C LEU A 252 35.43 -14.44 -40.23
N GLN A 253 34.91 -15.67 -40.34
CA GLN A 253 35.67 -16.81 -40.88
C GLN A 253 34.75 -17.81 -41.62
N GLU A 254 34.15 -17.39 -42.73
CA GLU A 254 33.76 -18.29 -43.83
C GLU A 254 33.92 -17.53 -45.16
N THR A 255 35.16 -17.50 -45.67
CA THR A 255 35.49 -17.34 -47.10
C THR A 255 36.78 -18.08 -47.39
#